data_AF-A0A9P4S9W0-F1
#
_entry.id   AF-A0A9P4S9W0-F1
#
_cell.length_a   1.000
_cell.length_b   1.000
_cell.length_c   1.000
_cell.angle_alpha   90.00
_cell.angle_beta   90.00
_cell.angle_gamma   90.00
#
_symmetry.space_group_name_H-M   'P 1'
#
loop_
_entity.id
_entity.type
_entity.pdbx_description
1 polymer ?
#
loop_
_entity_poly.entity_id
_entity_poly.type
_entity_poly.pdbx_seq_one_letter_code
_entity_poly.pdbx_strand_id
1 'polypeptide(L)'
;MPRYRYPFVLLQVPNVLRPILFTLGIGIGSFYLAGFLNRREFQDLSQNAGRPLTSVNEAFAARKLLEQANAQKEVNWLQKHVPLSLVKLYATVKTKWLNTSDGQRAAVLVTGLNLTVFVAWQVPKAGVSLWLAKTFLHHPLSGRSYTLLTSAFSHNAFWHVALNMIALQGFIRATSDYLATKQSTNPVWRADNPDRHIRADPNPIYRTLAFYVTAATVSSLGSHLANALTLMRKASGPTFAAARASLRPSLGASGAVYALATLTALSFPETSVNLFLVVPIPITIGMSGIVALDVAGVLLRWKMFDHFAHLGGAAFGAAYFYGAPRYREWITKRRRGEGVRSR
;
A
#
# COMPACT_ATOMS: atom_id res chain seq x y z
N MET A 1 -27.12 0.46 -3.28
CA MET A 1 -26.16 -0.65 -3.04
C MET A 1 -26.90 -1.82 -2.40
N PRO A 2 -26.88 -3.04 -2.98
CA PRO A 2 -27.45 -4.20 -2.32
C PRO A 2 -26.76 -4.40 -0.96
N ARG A 3 -27.57 -4.61 0.09
CA ARG A 3 -27.10 -4.86 1.45
C ARG A 3 -26.48 -6.26 1.48
N TYR A 4 -25.20 -6.39 1.19
CA TYR A 4 -24.49 -7.65 1.43
C TYR A 4 -24.40 -7.87 2.94
N ARG A 5 -25.34 -8.64 3.49
CA ARG A 5 -25.22 -9.19 4.84
C ARG A 5 -24.08 -10.21 4.82
N TYR A 6 -23.20 -10.16 5.81
CA TYR A 6 -22.11 -11.13 5.93
C TYR A 6 -22.73 -12.53 6.14
N PRO A 7 -22.63 -13.46 5.17
CA PRO A 7 -23.50 -14.64 5.13
C PRO A 7 -22.94 -15.83 5.94
N PHE A 8 -22.03 -15.57 6.88
CA PHE A 8 -21.28 -16.59 7.61
C PHE A 8 -21.52 -16.52 9.11
N VAL A 9 -21.29 -17.64 9.79
CA VAL A 9 -21.27 -17.71 11.25
C VAL A 9 -20.24 -16.70 11.78
N LEU A 10 -20.73 -15.80 12.62
CA LEU A 10 -19.97 -14.72 13.24
C LEU A 10 -19.73 -15.06 14.71
N LEU A 11 -18.51 -14.77 15.18
CA LEU A 11 -18.15 -14.85 16.59
C LEU A 11 -19.16 -14.10 17.47
N GLN A 12 -19.36 -14.59 18.68
CA GLN A 12 -20.23 -13.93 19.66
C GLN A 12 -19.57 -12.66 20.21
N VAL A 13 -18.24 -12.64 20.34
CA VAL A 13 -17.46 -11.51 20.86
C VAL A 13 -16.32 -11.19 19.86
N PRO A 14 -16.00 -9.91 19.61
CA PRO A 14 -14.90 -9.55 18.72
C PRO A 14 -13.55 -9.88 19.37
N ASN A 15 -12.54 -10.18 18.54
CA ASN A 15 -11.17 -10.43 18.98
C ASN A 15 -10.26 -9.30 18.53
N VAL A 16 -9.55 -8.65 19.46
CA VAL A 16 -8.63 -7.54 19.13
C VAL A 16 -7.17 -8.00 18.97
N LEU A 17 -6.75 -9.03 19.71
CA LEU A 17 -5.35 -9.47 19.75
C LEU A 17 -4.90 -10.09 18.43
N ARG A 18 -5.68 -11.02 17.86
CA ARG A 18 -5.34 -11.71 16.61
C ARG A 18 -5.22 -10.74 15.42
N PRO A 19 -6.12 -9.75 15.25
CA PRO A 19 -5.94 -8.67 14.28
C PRO A 19 -4.65 -7.87 14.47
N ILE A 20 -4.33 -7.46 15.70
CA ILE A 20 -3.11 -6.68 15.99
C ILE A 20 -1.86 -7.48 15.63
N LEU A 21 -1.77 -8.73 16.11
CA LEU A 21 -0.63 -9.60 15.81
C LEU A 21 -0.48 -9.86 14.30
N PHE A 22 -1.60 -10.04 13.61
CA PHE A 22 -1.59 -10.20 12.16
C PHE A 22 -1.06 -8.94 11.45
N THR A 23 -1.54 -7.76 11.82
CA THR A 23 -1.07 -6.49 11.24
C THR A 23 0.42 -6.26 11.51
N LEU A 24 0.90 -6.52 12.73
CA LEU A 24 2.32 -6.44 13.07
C LEU A 24 3.16 -7.43 12.25
N GLY A 25 2.71 -8.69 12.15
CA GLY A 25 3.38 -9.73 11.38
C GLY A 25 3.46 -9.40 9.90
N ILE A 26 2.38 -8.92 9.29
CA ILE A 26 2.35 -8.49 7.89
C ILE A 26 3.25 -7.26 7.68
N GLY A 27 3.21 -6.28 8.59
CA GLY A 27 4.07 -5.10 8.52
C GLY A 27 5.55 -5.47 8.54
N ILE A 28 5.99 -6.18 9.58
CA ILE A 28 7.40 -6.61 9.72
C ILE A 28 7.81 -7.52 8.56
N GLY A 29 6.98 -8.53 8.24
CA GLY A 29 7.26 -9.50 7.19
C GLY A 29 7.37 -8.87 5.81
N SER A 30 6.49 -7.92 5.46
CA SER A 30 6.51 -7.25 4.15
C SER A 30 7.76 -6.38 3.96
N PHE A 31 8.17 -5.61 4.97
CA PHE A 31 9.40 -4.82 4.91
C PHE A 31 10.67 -5.68 4.94
N TYR A 32 10.67 -6.79 5.70
CA TYR A 32 11.76 -7.75 5.67
C TYR A 32 11.91 -8.38 4.28
N LEU A 33 10.81 -8.86 3.70
CA LEU A 33 10.80 -9.44 2.35
C LEU A 33 11.26 -8.42 1.31
N ALA A 34 10.80 -7.18 1.39
CA ALA A 34 11.25 -6.12 0.49
C ALA A 34 12.77 -5.86 0.57
N GLY A 35 13.34 -5.90 1.78
CA GLY A 35 14.78 -5.78 1.97
C GLY A 35 15.56 -6.99 1.46
N PHE A 36 15.02 -8.20 1.64
CA PHE A 36 15.60 -9.43 1.11
C PHE A 36 15.63 -9.43 -0.42
N LEU A 37 14.50 -9.11 -1.07
CA LEU A 37 14.39 -9.06 -2.53
C LEU A 37 15.31 -8.01 -3.13
N ASN A 38 15.38 -6.80 -2.55
CA ASN A 38 16.32 -5.77 -2.99
C ASN A 38 17.78 -6.22 -2.88
N ARG A 39 18.16 -6.90 -1.79
CA ARG A 39 19.52 -7.41 -1.62
C ARG A 39 19.86 -8.45 -2.67
N ARG A 40 18.94 -9.39 -2.92
CA ARG A 40 19.12 -10.43 -3.93
C ARG A 40 19.28 -9.81 -5.32
N GLU A 41 18.39 -8.88 -5.69
CA GLU A 41 18.47 -8.19 -6.98
C GLU A 41 19.77 -7.41 -7.14
N PHE A 42 20.26 -6.75 -6.08
CA PHE A 42 21.56 -6.08 -6.12
C PHE A 42 22.74 -7.04 -6.39
N GLN A 43 22.71 -8.23 -5.79
CA GLN A 43 23.71 -9.27 -6.01
C GLN A 43 23.64 -9.80 -7.44
N ASP A 44 22.44 -10.11 -7.93
CA ASP A 44 22.22 -10.58 -9.30
C ASP A 44 22.69 -9.55 -10.33
N LEU A 45 22.43 -8.25 -10.09
CA LEU A 45 22.90 -7.17 -10.94
C LEU A 45 24.43 -7.04 -10.93
N SER A 46 25.08 -7.22 -9.78
CA SER A 46 26.55 -7.19 -9.68
C SER A 46 27.19 -8.37 -10.43
N GLN A 47 26.60 -9.56 -10.33
CA GLN A 47 27.05 -10.73 -11.08
C GLN A 47 26.89 -10.52 -12.59
N ASN A 48 25.73 -10.02 -13.03
CA ASN A 48 25.47 -9.73 -14.44
C ASN A 48 26.38 -8.63 -15.01
N ALA A 49 26.77 -7.66 -14.19
CA ALA A 49 27.71 -6.61 -14.58
C ALA A 49 29.17 -7.10 -14.65
N GLY A 50 29.46 -8.32 -14.17
CA GLY A 50 30.82 -8.86 -14.10
C GLY A 50 31.74 -8.13 -13.10
N ARG A 51 31.17 -7.25 -12.26
CA ARG A 51 31.90 -6.48 -11.24
C ARG A 51 30.99 -6.13 -10.07
N PRO A 52 31.53 -5.99 -8.84
CA PRO A 52 30.77 -5.45 -7.73
C PRO A 52 30.23 -4.06 -8.06
N LEU A 53 28.92 -3.86 -7.88
CA LEU A 53 28.30 -2.54 -7.93
C LEU A 53 28.50 -1.88 -6.56
N THR A 54 28.94 -0.61 -6.55
CA THR A 54 29.30 0.09 -5.31
C THR A 54 28.27 1.13 -4.91
N SER A 55 27.39 1.53 -5.84
CA SER A 55 26.36 2.54 -5.59
C SER A 55 24.98 2.12 -6.08
N VAL A 56 23.96 2.73 -5.49
CA VAL A 56 22.56 2.46 -5.85
C VAL A 56 22.21 3.06 -7.21
N ASN A 57 22.86 4.16 -7.58
CA ASN A 57 22.71 4.73 -8.92
C ASN A 57 23.30 3.78 -9.98
N GLU A 58 24.45 3.16 -9.70
CA GLU A 58 25.01 2.11 -10.57
C GLU A 58 24.08 0.91 -10.67
N ALA A 59 23.56 0.42 -9.55
CA ALA A 59 22.64 -0.72 -9.57
C ALA A 59 21.32 -0.39 -10.29
N PHE A 60 20.78 0.80 -10.09
CA PHE A 60 19.59 1.26 -10.81
C PHE A 60 19.84 1.37 -12.32
N ALA A 61 21.00 1.91 -12.73
CA ALA A 61 21.39 2.00 -14.13
C ALA A 61 21.61 0.60 -14.74
N ALA A 62 22.32 -0.28 -14.04
CA ALA A 62 22.54 -1.67 -14.44
C ALA A 62 21.22 -2.42 -14.63
N ARG A 63 20.26 -2.23 -13.71
CA ARG A 63 18.91 -2.81 -13.84
C ARG A 63 18.20 -2.32 -15.09
N LYS A 64 18.20 -1.01 -15.35
CA LYS A 64 17.57 -0.45 -16.56
C LYS A 64 18.19 -0.99 -17.84
N LEU A 65 19.52 -1.09 -17.90
CA LEU A 65 20.22 -1.67 -19.05
C LEU A 65 19.86 -3.15 -19.24
N LEU A 66 19.81 -3.92 -18.15
CA LEU A 66 19.42 -5.33 -18.19
C LEU A 66 17.97 -5.51 -18.65
N GLU A 67 17.03 -4.71 -18.14
CA GLU A 67 15.63 -4.72 -18.58
C GLU A 67 15.48 -4.40 -20.08
N GLN A 68 16.23 -3.41 -20.59
CA GLN A 68 16.25 -3.04 -22.01
C GLN A 68 16.87 -4.16 -22.86
N ALA A 69 17.99 -4.74 -22.45
CA ALA A 69 18.63 -5.84 -23.15
C ALA A 69 17.72 -7.08 -23.23
N ASN A 70 17.03 -7.41 -22.15
CA ASN A 70 16.07 -8.52 -22.12
C ASN A 70 14.86 -8.24 -23.02
N ALA A 71 14.33 -7.02 -23.01
CA ALA A 71 13.25 -6.63 -23.91
C ALA A 71 13.64 -6.75 -25.38
N GLN A 72 14.88 -6.37 -25.74
CA GLN A 72 15.39 -6.53 -27.09
C GLN A 72 15.48 -8.02 -27.49
N LYS A 73 15.96 -8.89 -26.60
CA LYS A 73 16.00 -10.35 -26.83
C LYS A 73 14.60 -10.92 -27.06
N GLU A 74 13.62 -10.52 -26.24
CA GLU A 74 12.22 -10.92 -26.37
C GLU A 74 11.64 -10.48 -27.72
N VAL A 75 11.86 -9.22 -28.13
CA VAL A 75 11.40 -8.71 -29.44
C VAL A 75 12.04 -9.49 -30.58
N ASN A 76 13.35 -9.73 -30.54
CA ASN A 76 14.06 -10.50 -31.57
C ASN A 76 13.52 -11.93 -31.68
N TRP A 77 13.16 -12.56 -30.56
CA TRP A 77 12.55 -13.89 -30.55
C TRP A 77 11.12 -13.86 -31.12
N LEU A 78 10.31 -12.87 -30.73
CA LEU A 78 8.94 -12.71 -31.20
C LEU A 78 8.88 -12.43 -32.71
N GLN A 79 9.80 -11.63 -33.25
CA GLN A 79 9.91 -11.36 -34.69
C GLN A 79 10.05 -12.65 -35.53
N LYS A 80 10.61 -13.72 -34.96
CA LYS A 80 10.79 -15.01 -35.64
C LYS A 80 9.56 -15.91 -35.61
N HIS A 81 8.67 -15.75 -34.63
CA HIS A 81 7.58 -16.70 -34.35
C HIS A 81 6.18 -16.09 -34.38
N VAL A 82 6.07 -14.76 -34.42
CA VAL A 82 4.81 -14.03 -34.25
C VAL A 82 4.64 -13.01 -35.38
N PRO A 83 3.42 -12.81 -35.92
CA PRO A 83 3.15 -11.80 -36.94
C PRO A 83 3.66 -10.40 -36.56
N LEU A 84 4.28 -9.70 -37.51
CA LEU A 84 4.95 -8.42 -37.28
C LEU A 84 4.06 -7.35 -36.63
N SER A 85 2.76 -7.33 -36.92
CA SER A 85 1.79 -6.41 -36.30
C SER A 85 1.70 -6.60 -34.78
N LEU A 86 1.61 -7.84 -34.32
CA LEU A 86 1.57 -8.18 -32.89
C LEU A 86 2.92 -7.90 -32.21
N VAL A 87 4.04 -8.11 -32.93
CA VAL A 87 5.37 -7.77 -32.41
C VAL A 87 5.53 -6.26 -32.24
N LYS A 88 5.08 -5.45 -33.20
CA LYS A 88 5.10 -3.98 -33.08
C LYS A 88 4.24 -3.50 -31.91
N LEU A 89 3.05 -4.10 -31.73
CA LEU A 89 2.20 -3.81 -30.58
C LEU A 89 2.91 -4.17 -29.26
N TYR A 90 3.49 -5.37 -29.17
CA TYR A 90 4.26 -5.81 -28.01
C TYR A 90 5.41 -4.86 -27.69
N ALA A 91 6.24 -4.54 -28.69
CA ALA A 91 7.38 -3.65 -28.52
C ALA A 91 6.95 -2.25 -28.06
N THR A 92 5.83 -1.72 -28.60
CA THR A 92 5.27 -0.43 -28.17
C THR A 92 4.86 -0.46 -26.70
N VAL A 93 4.13 -1.50 -26.29
CA VAL A 93 3.70 -1.68 -24.89
C VAL A 93 4.91 -1.88 -23.97
N LYS A 94 5.87 -2.71 -24.38
CA LYS A 94 7.08 -3.01 -23.60
C LYS A 94 7.94 -1.76 -23.42
N THR A 95 8.18 -0.98 -24.47
CA THR A 95 8.92 0.29 -24.38
C THR A 95 8.21 1.28 -23.45
N LYS A 96 6.88 1.40 -23.54
CA LYS A 96 6.10 2.23 -22.61
C LYS A 96 6.25 1.76 -21.16
N TRP A 97 6.19 0.45 -20.92
CA TRP A 97 6.42 -0.14 -19.59
C TRP A 97 7.83 0.14 -19.07
N LEU A 98 8.86 -0.01 -19.91
CA LEU A 98 10.24 0.25 -19.55
C LEU A 98 10.48 1.71 -19.17
N ASN A 99 9.81 2.65 -19.84
CA ASN A 99 9.93 4.09 -19.58
C ASN A 99 9.03 4.59 -18.44
N THR A 100 8.14 3.74 -17.92
CA THR A 100 7.27 4.05 -16.77
C THR A 100 8.08 4.03 -15.48
N SER A 101 7.82 4.96 -14.55
CA SER A 101 8.55 4.97 -13.27
C SER A 101 8.23 3.73 -12.43
N ASP A 102 9.14 3.32 -11.56
CA ASP A 102 8.92 2.16 -10.69
C ASP A 102 7.66 2.32 -9.81
N GLY A 103 7.42 3.52 -9.29
CA GLY A 103 6.21 3.81 -8.53
C GLY A 103 4.93 3.62 -9.35
N GLN A 104 4.93 4.00 -10.62
CA GLN A 104 3.81 3.75 -11.53
C GLN A 104 3.68 2.25 -11.86
N ARG A 105 4.79 1.52 -12.04
CA ARG A 105 4.75 0.06 -12.21
C ARG A 105 4.13 -0.61 -10.98
N ALA A 106 4.50 -0.20 -9.77
CA ALA A 106 3.88 -0.66 -8.52
C ALA A 106 2.38 -0.34 -8.49
N ALA A 107 1.99 0.86 -8.94
CA ALA A 107 0.60 1.27 -9.05
C ALA A 107 -0.21 0.33 -9.96
N VAL A 108 0.33 0.01 -11.13
CA VAL A 108 -0.30 -0.89 -12.10
C VAL A 108 -0.49 -2.28 -11.51
N LEU A 109 0.49 -2.82 -10.78
CA LEU A 109 0.37 -4.11 -10.11
C LEU A 109 -0.78 -4.12 -9.09
N VAL A 110 -0.84 -3.12 -8.20
CA VAL A 110 -1.91 -3.01 -7.20
C VAL A 110 -3.28 -2.77 -7.86
N THR A 111 -3.30 -1.98 -8.93
CA THR A 111 -4.52 -1.72 -9.72
C THR A 111 -5.02 -3.01 -10.39
N GLY A 112 -4.14 -3.78 -11.02
CA GLY A 112 -4.49 -5.05 -11.66
C GLY A 112 -5.11 -6.05 -10.67
N LEU A 113 -4.55 -6.15 -9.46
CA LEU A 113 -5.12 -6.99 -8.40
C LEU A 113 -6.53 -6.53 -7.99
N ASN A 114 -6.72 -5.21 -7.78
CA ASN A 114 -8.04 -4.64 -7.45
C ASN A 114 -9.07 -4.86 -8.57
N LEU A 115 -8.68 -4.64 -9.83
CA LEU A 115 -9.56 -4.84 -10.97
C LEU A 115 -9.93 -6.31 -11.15
N THR A 116 -9.00 -7.24 -10.89
CA THR A 116 -9.28 -8.68 -10.92
C THR A 116 -10.37 -9.05 -9.91
N VAL A 117 -10.24 -8.58 -8.66
CA VAL A 117 -11.25 -8.81 -7.62
C VAL A 117 -12.57 -8.11 -7.95
N PHE A 118 -12.52 -6.90 -8.50
CA PHE A 118 -13.71 -6.17 -8.96
C PHE A 118 -14.46 -6.92 -10.07
N VAL A 119 -13.76 -7.45 -11.07
CA VAL A 119 -14.36 -8.27 -12.14
C VAL A 119 -14.99 -9.53 -11.55
N ALA A 120 -14.32 -10.17 -10.58
CA ALA A 120 -14.89 -11.33 -9.89
C ALA A 120 -16.21 -10.97 -9.17
N TRP A 121 -16.35 -9.76 -8.59
CA TRP A 121 -17.60 -9.28 -8.01
C TRP A 121 -18.73 -9.11 -9.04
N GLN A 122 -18.40 -8.90 -10.32
CA GLN A 122 -19.40 -8.75 -11.38
C GLN A 122 -19.96 -10.08 -11.88
N VAL A 123 -19.35 -11.21 -11.50
CA VAL A 123 -19.82 -12.54 -11.91
C VAL A 123 -21.13 -12.87 -11.18
N PRO A 124 -22.26 -13.08 -11.89
CA PRO A 124 -23.57 -13.29 -11.28
C PRO A 124 -23.77 -14.75 -10.80
N LYS A 125 -22.78 -15.30 -10.11
CA LYS A 125 -22.82 -16.67 -9.54
C LYS A 125 -22.77 -16.59 -8.02
N ALA A 126 -23.79 -17.12 -7.35
CA ALA A 126 -23.91 -17.10 -5.89
C ALA A 126 -22.66 -17.66 -5.19
N GLY A 127 -22.09 -18.77 -5.68
CA GLY A 127 -20.86 -19.34 -5.13
C GLY A 127 -19.66 -18.38 -5.18
N VAL A 128 -19.52 -17.60 -6.25
CA VAL A 128 -18.45 -16.60 -6.40
C VAL A 128 -18.66 -15.44 -5.42
N SER A 129 -19.87 -14.88 -5.38
CA SER A 129 -20.18 -13.78 -4.46
C SER A 129 -20.05 -14.18 -2.98
N LEU A 130 -20.41 -15.42 -2.62
CA LEU A 130 -20.20 -15.96 -1.28
C LEU A 130 -18.71 -16.11 -0.96
N TRP A 131 -17.91 -16.66 -1.88
CA TRP A 131 -16.48 -16.78 -1.70
C TRP A 131 -15.80 -15.41 -1.55
N LEU A 132 -16.19 -14.41 -2.36
CA LEU A 132 -15.71 -13.04 -2.24
C LEU A 132 -16.14 -12.40 -0.92
N ALA A 133 -17.38 -12.59 -0.49
CA ALA A 133 -17.84 -12.10 0.81
C ALA A 133 -17.05 -12.69 1.99
N LYS A 134 -16.64 -13.96 1.88
CA LYS A 134 -15.84 -14.66 2.90
C LYS A 134 -14.41 -14.15 2.97
N THR A 135 -13.83 -13.92 1.79
CA THR A 135 -12.38 -13.77 1.59
C THR A 135 -11.97 -12.31 1.46
N PHE A 136 -12.81 -11.46 0.89
CA PHE A 136 -12.51 -10.07 0.48
C PHE A 136 -13.39 -9.02 1.17
N LEU A 137 -14.17 -9.40 2.19
CA LEU A 137 -14.83 -8.45 3.08
C LEU A 137 -14.32 -8.65 4.50
N HIS A 138 -13.93 -7.56 5.15
CA HIS A 138 -13.54 -7.60 6.54
C HIS A 138 -14.75 -7.36 7.44
N HIS A 139 -15.06 -8.32 8.31
CA HIS A 139 -16.06 -8.15 9.36
C HIS A 139 -15.40 -8.39 10.72
N PRO A 140 -15.58 -7.51 11.73
CA PRO A 140 -14.86 -7.60 13.01
C PRO A 140 -15.21 -8.86 13.81
N LEU A 141 -16.40 -9.42 13.57
CA LEU A 141 -16.85 -10.69 14.17
C LEU A 141 -16.55 -11.93 13.31
N SER A 142 -15.83 -11.80 12.19
CA SER A 142 -15.53 -12.95 11.33
C SER A 142 -14.51 -13.93 11.92
N GLY A 143 -13.67 -13.45 12.85
CA GLY A 143 -12.50 -14.19 13.35
C GLY A 143 -11.36 -14.35 12.35
N ARG A 144 -11.44 -13.72 11.17
CA ARG A 144 -10.49 -13.91 10.05
C ARG A 144 -9.56 -12.70 9.91
N SER A 145 -8.40 -12.73 10.57
CA SER A 145 -7.44 -11.62 10.49
C SER A 145 -6.93 -11.34 9.07
N TYR A 146 -6.79 -12.37 8.22
CA TYR A 146 -6.31 -12.18 6.85
C TYR A 146 -7.20 -11.26 6.01
N THR A 147 -8.48 -11.14 6.37
CA THR A 147 -9.42 -10.24 5.69
C THR A 147 -9.10 -8.76 5.90
N LEU A 148 -8.26 -8.41 6.88
CA LEU A 148 -7.72 -7.06 7.04
C LEU A 148 -6.90 -6.63 5.82
N LEU A 149 -6.18 -7.57 5.19
CA LEU A 149 -5.39 -7.29 4.01
C LEU A 149 -6.23 -7.42 2.74
N THR A 150 -6.92 -8.54 2.56
CA THR A 150 -7.63 -8.83 1.29
C THR A 150 -8.79 -7.88 1.04
N SER A 151 -9.47 -7.37 2.08
CA SER A 151 -10.52 -6.35 1.92
C SER A 151 -10.01 -5.06 1.28
N ALA A 152 -8.74 -4.72 1.45
CA ALA A 152 -8.13 -3.55 0.81
C ALA A 152 -7.94 -3.70 -0.71
N PHE A 153 -8.11 -4.92 -1.24
CA PHE A 153 -8.09 -5.22 -2.68
C PHE A 153 -9.50 -5.43 -3.26
N SER A 154 -10.55 -5.12 -2.49
CA SER A 154 -11.93 -5.47 -2.83
C SER A 154 -12.77 -4.24 -3.12
N HIS A 155 -13.45 -4.24 -4.26
CA HIS A 155 -14.41 -3.21 -4.64
C HIS A 155 -15.58 -3.88 -5.35
N ASN A 156 -16.82 -3.47 -5.06
CA ASN A 156 -18.03 -4.04 -5.67
C ASN A 156 -18.81 -3.05 -6.54
N ALA A 157 -18.40 -1.78 -6.58
CA ALA A 157 -19.08 -0.71 -7.32
C ALA A 157 -18.08 0.02 -8.23
N PHE A 158 -18.51 0.31 -9.46
CA PHE A 158 -17.67 0.93 -10.49
C PHE A 158 -17.03 2.24 -10.03
N TRP A 159 -17.84 3.19 -9.55
CA TRP A 159 -17.31 4.49 -9.10
C TRP A 159 -16.37 4.37 -7.90
N HIS A 160 -16.59 3.37 -7.03
CA HIS A 160 -15.73 3.13 -5.89
C HIS A 160 -14.34 2.66 -6.35
N VAL A 161 -14.26 1.70 -7.28
CA VAL A 161 -12.96 1.24 -7.82
C VAL A 161 -12.31 2.31 -8.69
N ALA A 162 -13.07 3.01 -9.53
CA ALA A 162 -12.52 4.03 -10.44
C ALA A 162 -11.82 5.17 -9.67
N LEU A 163 -12.50 5.77 -8.70
CA LEU A 163 -11.93 6.86 -7.90
C LEU A 163 -10.72 6.40 -7.07
N ASN A 164 -10.80 5.21 -6.46
CA ASN A 164 -9.67 4.65 -5.72
C ASN A 164 -8.46 4.41 -6.62
N MET A 165 -8.64 3.84 -7.81
CA MET A 165 -7.51 3.53 -8.70
C MET A 165 -6.90 4.81 -9.29
N ILE A 166 -7.69 5.83 -9.60
CA ILE A 166 -7.16 7.15 -10.02
C ILE A 166 -6.28 7.76 -8.92
N ALA A 167 -6.79 7.80 -7.68
CA ALA A 167 -6.03 8.33 -6.54
C ALA A 167 -4.78 7.49 -6.23
N LEU A 168 -4.91 6.15 -6.26
CA LEU A 168 -3.82 5.21 -6.04
C LEU A 168 -2.66 5.46 -7.01
N GLN A 169 -2.96 5.62 -8.31
CA GLN A 169 -1.95 5.84 -9.35
C GLN A 169 -1.10 7.10 -9.09
N GLY A 170 -1.72 8.18 -8.62
CA GLY A 170 -1.00 9.41 -8.27
C GLY A 170 -0.14 9.26 -7.01
N PHE A 171 -0.75 8.83 -5.90
CA PHE A 171 -0.09 8.87 -4.60
C PHE A 171 0.95 7.76 -4.40
N ILE A 172 0.76 6.59 -5.02
CA ILE A 172 1.75 5.50 -4.91
C ILE A 172 3.04 5.83 -5.67
N ARG A 173 2.94 6.55 -6.80
CA ARG A 173 4.11 7.07 -7.52
C ARG A 173 4.89 8.03 -6.62
N ALA A 174 4.22 9.05 -6.08
CA ALA A 174 4.88 10.05 -5.24
C ALA A 174 5.48 9.42 -3.97
N THR A 175 4.78 8.46 -3.35
CA THR A 175 5.32 7.68 -2.23
C THR A 175 6.57 6.90 -2.63
N SER A 176 6.57 6.23 -3.78
CA SER A 176 7.76 5.53 -4.29
C SER A 176 8.93 6.48 -4.49
N ASP A 177 8.68 7.67 -5.04
CA ASP A 177 9.70 8.69 -5.27
C ASP A 177 10.29 9.18 -3.93
N TYR A 178 9.46 9.40 -2.91
CA TYR A 178 9.92 9.71 -1.55
C TYR A 178 10.79 8.58 -0.97
N LEU A 179 10.33 7.34 -1.05
CA LEU A 179 11.03 6.17 -0.53
C LEU A 179 12.38 5.94 -1.25
N ALA A 180 12.47 6.26 -2.54
CA ALA A 180 13.70 6.15 -3.33
C ALA A 180 14.70 7.30 -3.05
N THR A 181 14.24 8.55 -2.95
CA THR A 181 15.10 9.75 -2.96
C THR A 181 15.55 10.23 -1.57
N LYS A 182 14.64 10.28 -0.58
CA LYS A 182 14.98 10.74 0.79
C LYS A 182 15.75 9.68 1.57
N GLN A 183 15.68 8.42 1.15
CA GLN A 183 16.44 7.35 1.75
C GLN A 183 17.91 7.33 1.30
N SER A 184 18.19 7.74 0.05
CA SER A 184 19.52 7.78 -0.59
C SER A 184 20.31 9.06 -0.33
N THR A 185 19.66 10.18 -0.03
CA THR A 185 20.31 11.48 0.25
C THR A 185 20.66 11.73 1.71
N ASN A 186 20.29 10.81 2.63
CA ASN A 186 20.51 11.01 4.06
C ASN A 186 22.01 10.85 4.43
N PRO A 187 22.69 11.91 4.95
CA PRO A 187 24.14 11.91 5.22
C PRO A 187 24.60 10.84 6.20
N VAL A 188 23.72 10.43 7.11
CA VAL A 188 23.96 9.35 8.08
C VAL A 188 24.29 8.02 7.38
N TRP A 189 23.86 7.84 6.12
CA TRP A 189 24.12 6.66 5.29
C TRP A 189 25.40 6.74 4.49
N ARG A 190 25.92 7.95 4.27
CA ARG A 190 27.22 8.17 3.64
C ARG A 190 28.37 7.97 4.61
N ALA A 191 28.18 8.25 5.90
CA ALA A 191 29.27 8.37 6.86
C ALA A 191 29.71 7.05 7.52
N ASP A 192 28.93 5.97 7.46
CA ASP A 192 29.06 4.87 8.43
C ASP A 192 29.75 3.58 8.02
N ASN A 193 30.15 3.40 6.76
CA ASN A 193 31.04 2.31 6.35
C ASN A 193 31.28 2.41 4.84
N PRO A 194 32.54 2.61 4.39
CA PRO A 194 32.91 2.46 2.98
C PRO A 194 32.58 1.05 2.46
N ASP A 195 32.67 0.02 3.31
CA ASP A 195 32.55 -1.38 2.89
C ASP A 195 31.13 -1.98 3.04
N ARG A 196 30.12 -1.18 3.43
CA ARG A 196 28.74 -1.67 3.66
C ARG A 196 27.68 -0.78 3.00
N HIS A 197 27.84 -0.53 1.69
CA HIS A 197 26.96 0.21 0.78
C HIS A 197 25.46 -0.22 0.71
N ILE A 198 24.92 -1.00 1.65
CA ILE A 198 23.53 -1.45 1.61
C ILE A 198 22.64 -0.48 2.39
N ARG A 199 21.86 0.37 1.67
CA ARG A 199 20.43 0.72 1.97
C ARG A 199 19.80 1.87 1.16
N ALA A 200 20.11 2.02 -0.13
CA ALA A 200 19.11 2.54 -1.05
C ALA A 200 18.72 1.42 -2.04
N ASP A 201 17.43 1.33 -2.33
CA ASP A 201 16.84 0.17 -2.98
C ASP A 201 16.99 0.35 -4.51
N PRO A 202 17.74 -0.50 -5.23
CA PRO A 202 17.85 -0.41 -6.69
C PRO A 202 16.49 -0.59 -7.37
N ASN A 203 15.56 -1.23 -6.67
CA ASN A 203 14.19 -1.43 -7.09
C ASN A 203 13.21 -0.95 -5.98
N PRO A 204 12.74 0.31 -6.04
CA PRO A 204 11.86 0.87 -5.02
C PRO A 204 10.45 0.26 -5.01
N ILE A 205 10.11 -0.59 -6.00
CA ILE A 205 8.82 -1.28 -6.08
C ILE A 205 8.59 -2.12 -4.82
N TYR A 206 9.57 -2.92 -4.38
CA TYR A 206 9.34 -3.83 -3.25
C TYR A 206 8.99 -3.09 -1.96
N ARG A 207 9.70 -1.99 -1.67
CA ARG A 207 9.45 -1.17 -0.49
C ARG A 207 8.14 -0.42 -0.59
N THR A 208 7.80 0.05 -1.79
CA THR A 208 6.50 0.70 -2.06
C THR A 208 5.34 -0.27 -1.85
N LEU A 209 5.46 -1.52 -2.32
CA LEU A 209 4.46 -2.56 -2.08
C LEU A 209 4.38 -2.96 -0.60
N ALA A 210 5.51 -3.05 0.11
CA ALA A 210 5.52 -3.28 1.56
C ALA A 210 4.82 -2.16 2.33
N PHE A 211 5.06 -0.90 1.95
CA PHE A 211 4.34 0.23 2.51
C PHE A 211 2.84 0.12 2.25
N TYR A 212 2.41 -0.15 1.01
CA TYR A 212 1.00 -0.30 0.66
C TYR A 212 0.31 -1.43 1.44
N VAL A 213 0.95 -2.61 1.52
CA VAL A 213 0.42 -3.78 2.25
C VAL A 213 0.31 -3.49 3.76
N THR A 214 1.29 -2.80 4.34
CA THR A 214 1.24 -2.38 5.74
C THR A 214 0.15 -1.32 5.96
N ALA A 215 0.07 -0.31 5.09
CA ALA A 215 -0.95 0.72 5.17
C ALA A 215 -2.37 0.14 5.07
N ALA A 216 -2.58 -0.81 4.16
CA ALA A 216 -3.82 -1.54 4.01
C ALA A 216 -4.23 -2.26 5.31
N THR A 217 -3.32 -3.03 5.91
CA THR A 217 -3.63 -3.77 7.14
C THR A 217 -3.81 -2.86 8.36
N VAL A 218 -3.03 -1.78 8.49
CA VAL A 218 -3.18 -0.81 9.59
C VAL A 218 -4.49 -0.03 9.47
N SER A 219 -4.87 0.36 8.25
CA SER A 219 -6.15 1.04 7.99
C SER A 219 -7.33 0.14 8.36
N SER A 220 -7.37 -1.08 7.84
CA SER A 220 -8.41 -2.06 8.16
C SER A 220 -8.45 -2.38 9.66
N LEU A 221 -7.29 -2.41 10.32
CA LEU A 221 -7.21 -2.59 11.77
C LEU A 221 -7.85 -1.42 12.52
N GLY A 222 -7.68 -0.18 12.05
CA GLY A 222 -8.36 0.99 12.63
C GLY A 222 -9.88 0.83 12.69
N SER A 223 -10.49 0.44 11.56
CA SER A 223 -11.93 0.14 11.50
C SER A 223 -12.31 -1.07 12.35
N HIS A 224 -11.49 -2.13 12.33
CA HIS A 224 -11.70 -3.30 13.17
C HIS A 224 -11.76 -2.94 14.65
N LEU A 225 -10.77 -2.20 15.16
CA LEU A 225 -10.66 -1.84 16.57
C LEU A 225 -11.80 -0.92 16.99
N ALA A 226 -12.15 0.08 16.18
CA ALA A 226 -13.26 0.99 16.48
C ALA A 226 -14.59 0.21 16.64
N ASN A 227 -14.87 -0.71 15.72
CA ASN A 227 -16.07 -1.53 15.78
C ASN A 227 -16.02 -2.56 16.92
N ALA A 228 -14.88 -3.22 17.14
CA ALA A 228 -14.68 -4.20 18.21
C ALA A 228 -14.86 -3.56 19.59
N LEU A 229 -14.23 -2.41 19.84
CA LEU A 229 -14.36 -1.67 21.09
C LEU A 229 -15.79 -1.17 21.31
N THR A 230 -16.47 -0.73 20.26
CA THR A 230 -17.90 -0.32 20.36
C THR A 230 -18.79 -1.49 20.77
N LEU A 231 -18.54 -2.69 20.23
CA LEU A 231 -19.26 -3.89 20.64
C LEU A 231 -18.92 -4.30 22.09
N MET A 232 -17.64 -4.29 22.47
CA MET A 232 -17.21 -4.66 23.83
C MET A 232 -17.76 -3.72 24.91
N ARG A 233 -17.92 -2.42 24.60
CA ARG A 233 -18.53 -1.43 25.52
C ARG A 233 -20.04 -1.62 25.71
N LYS A 234 -20.71 -2.28 24.76
CA LYS A 234 -22.14 -2.55 24.84
C LYS A 234 -22.32 -3.93 25.45
N ALA A 235 -22.66 -3.97 26.75
CA ALA A 235 -23.00 -5.18 27.46
C ALA A 235 -24.06 -6.00 26.70
N SER A 236 -24.09 -7.32 26.94
CA SER A 236 -25.04 -8.26 26.35
C SER A 236 -26.49 -7.76 26.46
N GLY A 237 -27.30 -8.03 25.44
CA GLY A 237 -28.71 -7.60 25.39
C GLY A 237 -29.09 -6.80 24.13
N PRO A 238 -30.19 -6.03 24.15
CA PRO A 238 -30.74 -5.37 22.97
C PRO A 238 -29.79 -4.35 22.31
N THR A 239 -28.99 -3.63 23.10
CA THR A 239 -28.03 -2.63 22.60
C THR A 239 -26.85 -3.27 21.85
N PHE A 240 -26.40 -4.44 22.31
CA PHE A 240 -25.40 -5.27 21.62
C PHE A 240 -25.98 -5.84 20.32
N ALA A 241 -27.19 -6.39 20.35
CA ALA A 241 -27.85 -6.93 19.16
C ALA A 241 -28.04 -5.87 18.08
N ALA A 242 -28.49 -4.67 18.46
CA ALA A 242 -28.62 -3.53 17.55
C ALA A 242 -27.26 -3.09 16.99
N ALA A 243 -26.21 -3.02 17.81
CA ALA A 243 -24.87 -2.68 17.36
C ALA A 243 -24.34 -3.71 16.35
N ARG A 244 -24.47 -5.00 16.66
CA ARG A 244 -24.10 -6.11 15.78
C ARG A 244 -24.84 -6.06 14.43
N ALA A 245 -26.15 -5.82 14.44
CA ALA A 245 -26.95 -5.70 13.22
C ALA A 245 -26.59 -4.47 12.37
N SER A 246 -26.02 -3.44 12.99
CA SER A 246 -25.61 -2.22 12.31
C SER A 246 -24.23 -2.28 11.64
N LEU A 247 -23.43 -3.32 11.96
CA LEU A 247 -22.10 -3.50 11.39
C LEU A 247 -22.17 -3.78 9.90
N ARG A 248 -21.34 -3.05 9.15
CA ARG A 248 -21.13 -3.28 7.73
C ARG A 248 -19.74 -3.86 7.53
N PRO A 249 -19.59 -4.92 6.74
CA PRO A 249 -18.26 -5.36 6.33
C PRO A 249 -17.52 -4.26 5.59
N SER A 250 -16.23 -4.11 5.87
CA SER A 250 -15.32 -3.17 5.22
C SER A 250 -14.73 -3.78 3.94
N LEU A 251 -14.55 -2.92 2.93
CA LEU A 251 -13.88 -3.21 1.66
C LEU A 251 -13.38 -1.91 1.03
N GLY A 252 -12.27 -1.97 0.31
CA GLY A 252 -11.75 -0.87 -0.48
C GLY A 252 -10.31 -0.48 -0.15
N ALA A 253 -9.59 0.04 -1.14
CA ALA A 253 -8.21 0.48 -1.01
C ALA A 253 -8.05 1.84 -0.28
N SER A 254 -9.16 2.52 0.01
CA SER A 254 -9.18 3.93 0.40
C SER A 254 -8.35 4.24 1.63
N GLY A 255 -8.35 3.38 2.65
CA GLY A 255 -7.47 3.56 3.82
C GLY A 255 -5.97 3.56 3.45
N ALA A 256 -5.55 2.63 2.59
CA ALA A 256 -4.18 2.62 2.09
C ALA A 256 -3.87 3.85 1.21
N VAL A 257 -4.84 4.29 0.41
CA VAL A 257 -4.74 5.54 -0.37
C VAL A 257 -4.59 6.75 0.56
N TYR A 258 -5.30 6.81 1.70
CA TYR A 258 -5.13 7.87 2.71
C TYR A 258 -3.73 7.89 3.29
N ALA A 259 -3.12 6.73 3.53
CA ALA A 259 -1.73 6.66 3.98
C ALA A 259 -0.75 7.20 2.93
N LEU A 260 -0.92 6.79 1.66
CA LEU A 260 -0.10 7.27 0.54
C LEU A 260 -0.27 8.79 0.34
N ALA A 261 -1.51 9.28 0.37
CA ALA A 261 -1.84 10.69 0.21
C ALA A 261 -1.28 11.52 1.36
N THR A 262 -1.39 11.05 2.60
CA THR A 262 -0.83 11.73 3.77
C THR A 262 0.69 11.80 3.70
N LEU A 263 1.35 10.68 3.37
CA LEU A 263 2.79 10.66 3.19
C LEU A 263 3.24 11.59 2.06
N THR A 264 2.48 11.63 0.97
CA THR A 264 2.74 12.54 -0.16
C THR A 264 2.59 14.01 0.27
N ALA A 265 1.51 14.35 0.98
CA ALA A 265 1.25 15.71 1.44
C ALA A 265 2.35 16.23 2.39
N LEU A 266 2.86 15.37 3.25
CA LEU A 266 3.97 15.70 4.16
C LEU A 266 5.33 15.76 3.43
N SER A 267 5.51 14.94 2.40
CA SER A 267 6.78 14.84 1.68
C SER A 267 6.95 15.91 0.59
N PHE A 268 5.84 16.36 0.02
CA PHE A 268 5.80 17.30 -1.10
C PHE A 268 4.69 18.34 -0.87
N PRO A 269 4.78 19.18 0.18
CA PRO A 269 3.70 20.07 0.61
C PRO A 269 3.30 21.12 -0.44
N GLU A 270 4.23 21.48 -1.32
CA GLU A 270 4.03 22.46 -2.40
C GLU A 270 3.28 21.90 -3.62
N THR A 271 3.02 20.58 -3.65
CA THR A 271 2.32 19.96 -4.77
C THR A 271 0.82 20.24 -4.71
N SER A 272 0.19 20.36 -5.88
CA SER A 272 -1.27 20.46 -5.99
C SER A 272 -1.85 19.15 -6.51
N VAL A 273 -3.04 18.80 -6.03
CA VAL A 273 -3.85 17.69 -6.54
C VAL A 273 -5.03 18.24 -7.31
N ASN A 274 -5.34 17.63 -8.46
CA ASN A 274 -6.53 17.98 -9.22
C ASN A 274 -7.71 17.18 -8.67
N LEU A 275 -8.57 17.84 -7.88
CA LEU A 275 -9.80 17.22 -7.42
C LEU A 275 -10.81 17.21 -8.59
N PHE A 276 -11.28 16.02 -8.98
CA PHE A 276 -12.21 15.83 -10.11
C PHE A 276 -11.78 16.49 -11.42
N LEU A 277 -10.47 16.64 -11.65
CA LEU A 277 -9.87 17.12 -12.91
C LEU A 277 -10.13 18.60 -13.27
N VAL A 278 -10.71 19.42 -12.38
CA VAL A 278 -11.08 20.81 -12.72
C VAL A 278 -10.32 21.87 -11.93
N VAL A 279 -10.04 21.65 -10.64
CA VAL A 279 -9.41 22.68 -9.79
C VAL A 279 -8.16 22.11 -9.10
N PRO A 280 -6.97 22.70 -9.31
CA PRO A 280 -5.79 22.35 -8.53
C PRO A 280 -5.98 22.89 -7.10
N ILE A 281 -5.92 22.00 -6.13
CA ILE A 281 -5.95 22.34 -4.71
C ILE A 281 -4.60 21.94 -4.11
N PRO A 282 -3.96 22.79 -3.29
CA PRO A 282 -2.76 22.40 -2.55
C PRO A 282 -3.00 21.09 -1.80
N ILE A 283 -2.09 20.13 -1.94
CA ILE A 283 -2.29 18.77 -1.42
C ILE A 283 -2.50 18.76 0.10
N THR A 284 -1.84 19.68 0.80
CA THR A 284 -1.97 19.86 2.25
C THR A 284 -3.38 20.28 2.62
N ILE A 285 -3.96 21.26 1.91
CA ILE A 285 -5.36 21.68 2.08
C ILE A 285 -6.31 20.53 1.75
N GLY A 286 -6.11 19.86 0.62
CA GLY A 286 -6.94 18.73 0.20
C GLY A 286 -6.94 17.59 1.22
N MET A 287 -5.75 17.20 1.68
CA MET A 287 -5.58 16.13 2.68
C MET A 287 -6.17 16.54 4.04
N SER A 288 -5.93 17.75 4.52
CA SER A 288 -6.52 18.26 5.75
C SER A 288 -8.05 18.31 5.68
N GLY A 289 -8.61 18.72 4.53
CA GLY A 289 -10.04 18.76 4.29
C GLY A 289 -10.71 17.39 4.36
N ILE A 290 -10.14 16.37 3.69
CA ILE A 290 -10.72 15.02 3.72
C ILE A 290 -10.57 14.34 5.09
N VAL A 291 -9.47 14.60 5.82
CA VAL A 291 -9.31 14.13 7.22
C VAL A 291 -10.34 14.79 8.13
N ALA A 292 -10.54 16.11 7.99
CA ALA A 292 -11.57 16.83 8.76
C ALA A 292 -12.98 16.30 8.47
N LEU A 293 -13.27 15.97 7.21
CA LEU A 293 -14.54 15.34 6.82
C LEU A 293 -14.72 13.96 7.47
N ASP A 294 -13.68 13.13 7.55
CA ASP A 294 -13.77 11.85 8.25
C ASP A 294 -13.93 12.01 9.76
N VAL A 295 -13.26 12.99 10.38
CA VAL A 295 -13.46 13.31 11.80
C VAL A 295 -14.91 13.76 12.03
N ALA A 296 -15.43 14.66 11.21
CA ALA A 296 -16.83 15.06 11.25
C ALA A 296 -17.77 13.86 11.04
N GLY A 297 -17.45 12.97 10.11
CA GLY A 297 -18.19 11.73 9.88
C GLY A 297 -18.21 10.80 11.10
N VAL A 298 -17.11 10.70 11.85
CA VAL A 298 -17.07 9.97 13.13
C VAL A 298 -17.94 10.66 14.18
N LEU A 299 -17.79 11.97 14.38
CA LEU A 299 -18.52 12.74 15.40
C LEU A 299 -20.03 12.77 15.14
N LEU A 300 -20.42 12.96 13.87
CA LEU A 300 -21.80 13.02 13.40
C LEU A 300 -22.37 11.64 13.03
N ARG A 301 -21.57 10.58 13.20
CA ARG A 301 -21.98 9.16 13.04
C ARG A 301 -22.48 8.82 11.64
N TRP A 302 -21.86 9.40 10.62
CA TRP A 302 -22.12 9.07 9.21
C TRP A 302 -21.73 7.62 8.89
N LYS A 303 -22.49 7.01 7.96
CA LYS A 303 -22.32 5.59 7.57
C LYS A 303 -22.00 5.40 6.09
N MET A 304 -21.69 6.50 5.38
CA MET A 304 -21.40 6.49 3.95
C MET A 304 -20.01 5.94 3.66
N PHE A 305 -19.03 6.21 4.53
CA PHE A 305 -17.62 5.82 4.35
C PHE A 305 -17.08 5.06 5.57
N ASP A 306 -15.97 4.34 5.39
CA ASP A 306 -15.24 3.69 6.48
C ASP A 306 -14.27 4.69 7.14
N HIS A 307 -14.84 5.67 7.85
CA HIS A 307 -14.10 6.80 8.42
C HIS A 307 -12.93 6.36 9.31
N PHE A 308 -13.09 5.29 10.09
CA PHE A 308 -12.01 4.77 10.95
C PHE A 308 -10.88 4.13 10.15
N ALA A 309 -11.18 3.49 9.01
CA ALA A 309 -10.12 2.99 8.12
C ALA A 309 -9.33 4.13 7.49
N HIS A 310 -10.02 5.18 7.03
CA HIS A 310 -9.39 6.37 6.47
C HIS A 310 -8.47 7.08 7.47
N LEU A 311 -8.96 7.32 8.68
CA LEU A 311 -8.18 7.94 9.76
C LEU A 311 -7.01 7.06 10.20
N GLY A 312 -7.19 5.74 10.26
CA GLY A 312 -6.11 4.79 10.52
C GLY A 312 -5.01 4.83 9.46
N GLY A 313 -5.39 4.95 8.19
CA GLY A 313 -4.47 5.15 7.07
C GLY A 313 -3.72 6.47 7.15
N ALA A 314 -4.41 7.58 7.36
CA ALA A 314 -3.77 8.89 7.52
C ALA A 314 -2.79 8.91 8.69
N ALA A 315 -3.19 8.37 9.84
CA ALA A 315 -2.33 8.25 11.00
C ALA A 315 -1.08 7.41 10.70
N PHE A 316 -1.21 6.30 9.97
CA PHE A 316 -0.06 5.49 9.55
C PHE A 316 0.88 6.26 8.61
N GLY A 317 0.35 6.97 7.61
CA GLY A 317 1.15 7.79 6.69
C GLY A 317 1.96 8.85 7.43
N ALA A 318 1.33 9.57 8.36
CA ALA A 318 1.99 10.56 9.21
C ALA A 318 3.02 9.93 10.15
N ALA A 319 2.67 8.82 10.82
CA ALA A 319 3.57 8.09 11.70
C ALA A 319 4.81 7.58 10.95
N TYR A 320 4.65 7.12 9.71
CA TYR A 320 5.76 6.70 8.87
C TYR A 320 6.67 7.88 8.53
N PHE A 321 6.10 9.02 8.11
CA PHE A 321 6.88 10.22 7.76
C PHE A 321 7.73 10.73 8.94
N TYR A 322 7.14 10.85 10.14
CA TYR A 322 7.84 11.36 11.31
C TYR A 322 8.69 10.30 12.03
N GLY A 323 8.25 9.05 12.03
CA GLY A 323 8.87 7.96 12.78
C GLY A 323 10.03 7.29 12.06
N ALA A 324 9.95 7.11 10.73
CA ALA A 324 10.98 6.40 9.98
C ALA A 324 12.36 7.09 10.07
N PRO A 325 12.49 8.43 9.95
CA PRO A 325 13.79 9.10 10.13
C PRO A 325 14.34 8.96 11.56
N ARG A 326 13.49 9.10 12.59
CA ARG A 326 13.88 9.02 14.01
C ARG A 326 14.34 7.62 14.42
N TYR A 327 13.60 6.59 14.02
CA TYR A 327 13.99 5.20 14.25
C TYR A 327 15.34 4.88 13.59
N ARG A 328 15.54 5.42 12.39
CA ARG A 328 16.77 5.26 11.61
C ARG A 328 17.97 5.93 12.29
N GLU A 329 17.81 7.16 12.76
CA GLU A 329 18.83 7.86 13.55
C GLU A 329 19.17 7.11 14.84
N TRP A 330 18.18 6.62 15.55
CA TRP A 330 18.36 5.86 16.79
C TRP A 330 19.17 4.56 16.58
N ILE A 331 18.87 3.79 15.52
CA ILE A 331 19.66 2.60 15.18
C ILE A 331 21.10 2.98 14.85
N THR A 332 21.30 4.05 14.08
CA THR A 332 22.64 4.47 13.69
C THR A 332 23.47 4.87 14.91
N LYS A 333 22.96 5.72 15.79
CA LYS A 333 23.65 6.11 17.03
C LYS A 333 24.07 4.88 17.86
N ARG A 334 23.16 3.91 18.02
CA ARG A 334 23.48 2.64 18.69
C ARG A 334 24.59 1.84 18.00
N ARG A 335 24.60 1.81 16.66
CA ARG A 335 25.64 1.10 15.89
C ARG A 335 27.01 1.78 15.95
N ARG A 336 27.05 3.10 16.11
CA ARG A 336 28.29 3.88 16.31
C ARG A 336 28.81 3.83 17.74
N GLY A 337 28.11 3.17 18.67
CA GLY A 337 28.43 3.23 20.09
C GLY A 337 28.17 4.61 20.72
N GLU A 338 27.50 5.51 19.99
CA GLU A 338 27.04 6.80 20.49
C GLU A 338 25.81 6.56 21.37
N GLY A 339 26.04 6.13 22.61
CA GLY A 339 25.00 6.07 23.63
C GLY A 339 24.36 7.44 23.79
N VAL A 340 23.03 7.48 23.75
CA VAL A 340 22.25 8.68 24.07
C VAL A 340 22.65 9.09 25.49
N ARG A 341 23.56 10.07 25.59
CA ARG A 341 23.78 10.81 26.83
C ARG A 341 22.48 11.55 27.07
N SER A 342 21.63 10.98 27.92
CA SER A 342 20.46 11.63 28.47
C SER A 342 20.92 12.92 29.15
N ARG A 343 20.34 14.05 28.73
CA ARG A 343 20.24 15.22 29.60
C ARG A 343 18.95 15.11 30.39
#